data_AF-A0A4Q3VM45-F1
#
_entry.id   AF-A0A4Q3VM45-F1
#
_cell.length_a   1.000
_cell.length_b   1.000
_cell.length_c   1.000
_cell.angle_alpha   90.00
_cell.angle_beta   90.00
_cell.angle_gamma   90.00
#
_symmetry.space_group_name_H-M   'P 1'
#
loop_
_entity.id
_entity.type
_entity.pdbx_description
1 polymer ?
#
loop_
_entity_poly.entity_id
_entity_poly.type
_entity_poly.pdbx_seq_one_letter_code
_entity_poly.pdbx_strand_id
1 'polypeptide(L)' 'FYPPLLRSATVRKFMVGFEMLAESQRDITPEQAAARLRGE' A
#
# COMPACT_ATOMS: atom_id res chain seq x y z
N PHE A 1 -3.21 6.41 -1.38
CA PHE A 1 -1.91 5.72 -1.35
C PHE A 1 -1.27 5.87 -2.74
N TYR A 2 -0.04 6.37 -2.82
CA TYR A 2 0.66 6.63 -4.08
C TYR A 2 2.13 6.22 -3.92
N PRO A 3 2.71 5.39 -4.81
CA PRO A 3 2.11 4.70 -5.97
C PRO A 3 1.10 3.59 -5.59
N PRO A 4 0.20 3.15 -6.49
CA PRO A 4 -0.91 2.25 -6.12
C PRO A 4 -0.55 0.75 -6.09
N LEU A 5 0.55 0.33 -6.71
CA LEU A 5 0.96 -1.09 -6.74
C LEU A 5 1.36 -1.57 -5.35
N LEU A 6 1.02 -2.81 -5.00
CA LEU A 6 1.20 -3.33 -3.64
C LEU A 6 1.94 -4.68 -3.58
N ARG A 7 1.52 -5.66 -4.39
CA ARG A 7 2.06 -7.04 -4.32
C ARG A 7 2.82 -7.48 -5.56
N SER A 8 2.48 -6.93 -6.73
CA SER A 8 3.12 -7.24 -8.01
C SER A 8 2.80 -6.14 -9.04
N ALA A 9 3.34 -6.29 -10.26
CA ALA A 9 3.00 -5.42 -11.39
C ALA A 9 1.50 -5.45 -11.77
N THR A 10 0.78 -6.49 -11.35
CA THR A 10 -0.65 -6.68 -11.67
C THR A 10 -1.57 -6.51 -10.45
N VAL A 11 -1.04 -6.33 -9.24
CA VAL A 11 -1.83 -6.28 -8.00
C VAL A 11 -1.59 -4.97 -7.24
N ARG A 12 -2.66 -4.17 -7.12
CA ARG A 12 -2.68 -2.83 -6.50
C ARG A 12 -3.49 -2.75 -5.22
N LYS A 13 -3.22 -1.74 -4.39
CA LYS A 13 -4.12 -1.30 -3.32
C LYS A 13 -5.33 -0.59 -3.91
N PHE A 14 -6.51 -0.90 -3.35
CA PHE A 14 -7.75 -0.18 -3.62
C PHE A 14 -8.06 0.69 -2.40
N MET A 15 -8.28 1.98 -2.64
CA MET A 15 -8.79 2.92 -1.63
C MET A 15 -10.28 3.06 -1.89
N VAL A 16 -11.08 2.19 -1.29
CA VAL A 16 -12.53 2.09 -1.53
C VAL A 16 -13.25 1.79 -0.21
N GLY A 17 -14.57 1.65 -0.21
CA GLY A 17 -15.32 1.19 0.97
C GLY A 17 -15.05 2.03 2.22
N PHE A 18 -14.57 1.39 3.29
CA PHE A 18 -14.25 2.06 4.55
C PHE A 18 -13.23 3.19 4.37
N GLU A 19 -12.22 2.99 3.52
CA GLU A 19 -11.17 3.99 3.29
C GLU A 19 -11.66 5.26 2.58
N MET A 20 -12.88 5.23 2.02
CA MET A 20 -13.52 6.40 1.42
C MET A 20 -14.40 7.18 2.40
N LEU A 21 -14.87 6.55 3.48
CA LEU A 21 -15.90 7.11 4.36
C LEU A 21 -15.45 7.28 5.81
N ALA A 22 -14.31 6.70 6.20
CA ALA A 22 -13.84 6.74 7.58
C ALA A 22 -12.35 7.08 7.67
N GLU A 23 -11.46 6.09 7.49
CA GLU A 23 -10.02 6.29 7.69
C GLU A 23 -9.18 5.49 6.68
N SER A 24 -8.01 6.03 6.34
CA SER A 24 -7.02 5.33 5.52
C SER A 24 -6.47 4.08 6.21
N GLN A 25 -6.41 2.97 5.48
CA GLN A 25 -5.84 1.71 5.95
C GLN A 25 -4.68 1.27 5.05
N ARG A 26 -3.70 0.54 5.61
CA ARG A 26 -2.58 -0.05 4.87
C ARG A 26 -2.32 -1.50 5.29
N ASP A 27 -1.91 -2.29 4.31
CA ASP A 27 -1.62 -3.72 4.45
C ASP A 27 -0.16 -4.03 4.84
N ILE A 28 0.76 -3.06 4.67
CA ILE A 28 2.18 -3.19 5.03
C ILE A 28 2.64 -1.96 5.81
N THR A 29 3.66 -2.14 6.66
CA THR A 29 4.23 -1.01 7.41
C THR A 29 5.16 -0.17 6.53
N PRO A 30 5.39 1.11 6.88
CA PRO A 30 6.38 1.94 6.19
C PRO A 30 7.80 1.34 6.20
N GLU A 31 8.19 0.68 7.29
CA GLU A 31 9.52 0.06 7.44
C GLU A 31 9.69 -1.10 6.46
N GLN A 32 8.67 -1.95 6.34
CA GLN A 32 8.65 -3.04 5.35
C GLN A 32 8.71 -2.52 3.92
N ALA A 33 7.98 -1.44 3.61
CA ALA A 33 8.02 -0.81 2.29
C ALA A 33 9.42 -0.24 2.00
N ALA A 34 10.04 0.42 2.99
CA ALA A 34 11.34 1.04 2.84
C ALA A 34 12.47 0.02 2.67
N ALA A 35 12.45 -1.10 3.41
CA ALA A 35 13.41 -2.20 3.24
C ALA A 35 13.41 -2.72 1.79
N ARG A 36 12.21 -2.99 1.24
CA ARG A 36 12.06 -3.42 -0.16
C ARG A 36 12.57 -2.40 -1.18
N LEU A 37 12.35 -1.10 -0.94
CA LEU A 37 12.83 -0.04 -1.82
C LEU A 37 14.36 0.12 -1.80
N ARG A 38 15.01 -0.21 -0.68
CA ARG A 38 16.48 -0.22 -0.56
C ARG A 38 17.11 -1.49 -1.13
N GLY A 39 16.33 -2.54 -1.37
CA GLY A 39 16.82 -3.85 -1.80
C GLY A 39 17.39 -4.69 -0.65
N GLU A 40 16.93 -4.44 0.58
CA GLU A 40 17.21 -5.25 1.77
C GLU A 40 16.41 -6.56 1.79
#